data_AF-A0A5J9VCJ8-F1
#
_entry.id   AF-A0A5J9VCJ8-F1
#
_cell.length_a   1.000
_cell.length_b   1.000
_cell.length_c   1.000
_cell.angle_alpha   90.00
_cell.angle_beta   90.00
_cell.angle_gamma   90.00
#
_symmetry.space_group_name_H-M   'P 1'
#
loop_
_entity.id
_entity.type
_entity.pdbx_description
1 polymer ?
#
loop_
_entity_poly.entity_id
_entity_poly.type
_entity_poly.pdbx_seq_one_letter_code
_entity_poly.pdbx_strand_id
1 'polypeptide(L)'
;MAASNGAPLVVFDFDKTIVDCDSDNWVVDALGATERFDELLRQLPWNYAIDAMMGELHSQGKTIEDVKATLRTAPLSPHVVAAIKSAYALGRFLVRALISMEACRCELRVLSDANAFFIETILEHHGLPGYFSGTDTNPAHVDAAGRLTIRPYHEFHAAAPGHGCDLPTCPPNMCKGKVMERILREEEEAAASAGKLRRRAVVYLGDGRGDYCPSLKLREGDYVMPRTGYPVYDLLLEGAPRGAVRAWDGFEDLARVLLAIVDAEIARAVAEDVVAAADKGTGGVVVTAPAPVAECRGAAMPLHQDALLRPNAVRVPN
;
A
#
# COMPACT_ATOMS: atom_id res chain seq x y z
N MET A 1 14.12 -7.10 18.41
CA MET A 1 13.30 -6.14 17.65
C MET A 1 12.30 -5.53 18.62
N ALA A 2 12.22 -4.21 18.72
CA ALA A 2 11.31 -3.55 19.65
C ALA A 2 9.86 -3.85 19.22
N ALA A 3 9.05 -4.40 20.13
CA ALA A 3 7.64 -4.66 19.87
C ALA A 3 6.93 -3.33 19.57
N SER A 4 6.11 -3.27 18.51
CA SER A 4 5.38 -2.05 18.20
C SER A 4 4.27 -1.83 19.24
N ASN A 5 4.25 -0.63 19.84
CA ASN A 5 3.35 -0.23 20.93
C ASN A 5 1.94 0.16 20.43
N GLY A 6 1.39 -0.62 19.49
CA GLY A 6 -0.02 -0.51 19.08
C GLY A 6 -0.35 0.41 17.90
N ALA A 7 0.64 1.06 17.28
CA ALA A 7 0.47 1.67 15.95
C ALA A 7 0.07 0.60 14.93
N PRO A 8 -0.74 0.94 13.92
CA PRO A 8 -1.14 -0.02 12.89
C PRO A 8 0.05 -0.44 12.01
N LEU A 9 -0.12 -1.55 11.29
CA LEU A 9 0.71 -1.91 10.15
C LEU A 9 0.07 -1.30 8.90
N VAL A 10 0.82 -0.56 8.10
CA VAL A 10 0.34 -0.01 6.84
C VAL A 10 1.00 -0.76 5.69
N VAL A 11 0.18 -1.27 4.77
CA VAL A 11 0.60 -2.03 3.60
C VAL A 11 0.15 -1.29 2.36
N PHE A 12 1.11 -0.89 1.53
CA PHE A 12 0.86 -0.12 0.32
C PHE A 12 0.98 -1.01 -0.91
N ASP A 13 0.03 -0.90 -1.84
CA ASP A 13 0.37 -1.09 -3.24
C ASP A 13 1.32 0.01 -3.73
N PHE A 14 2.00 -0.21 -4.85
CA PHE A 14 3.01 0.70 -5.37
C PHE A 14 2.51 1.54 -6.54
N ASP A 15 2.22 0.89 -7.67
CA ASP A 15 1.76 1.58 -8.88
C ASP A 15 0.38 2.20 -8.65
N LYS A 16 0.19 3.41 -9.19
CA LYS A 16 -1.01 4.26 -8.98
C LYS A 16 -1.41 4.47 -7.51
N THR A 17 -0.55 4.15 -6.55
CA THR A 17 -0.79 4.26 -5.11
C THR A 17 0.31 5.07 -4.43
N ILE A 18 1.56 4.60 -4.48
CA ILE A 18 2.73 5.38 -4.05
C ILE A 18 3.17 6.32 -5.18
N VAL A 19 3.30 5.79 -6.39
CA VAL A 19 3.58 6.58 -7.61
C VAL A 19 2.32 6.79 -8.41
N ASP A 20 2.22 7.90 -9.14
CA ASP A 20 1.04 8.22 -9.97
C ASP A 20 1.17 7.70 -11.41
N CYS A 21 1.69 6.49 -11.55
CA CYS A 21 1.83 5.81 -12.82
C CYS A 21 1.80 4.29 -12.61
N ASP A 22 1.66 3.57 -13.72
CA ASP A 22 2.05 2.16 -13.81
C ASP A 22 3.53 2.11 -14.20
N SER A 23 4.37 1.49 -13.37
CA SER A 23 5.83 1.56 -13.51
C SER A 23 6.36 0.82 -14.74
N ASP A 24 5.70 -0.28 -15.13
CA ASP A 24 6.02 -1.02 -16.33
C ASP A 24 5.75 -0.17 -17.59
N ASN A 25 4.52 0.38 -17.71
CA ASN A 25 4.18 1.25 -18.83
C ASN A 25 5.05 2.52 -18.85
N TRP A 26 5.39 3.09 -17.69
CA TRP A 26 6.26 4.26 -17.60
C TRP A 26 7.62 4.01 -18.25
N VAL A 27 8.23 2.86 -17.97
CA VAL A 27 9.53 2.47 -18.57
C VAL A 27 9.38 2.20 -20.07
N VAL A 28 8.37 1.43 -20.46
CA VAL A 28 8.14 1.05 -21.85
C VAL A 28 7.88 2.27 -22.73
N ASP A 29 7.03 3.18 -22.29
CA ASP A 29 6.66 4.39 -23.04
C ASP A 29 7.86 5.32 -23.23
N ALA A 30 8.58 5.61 -22.16
CA ALA A 30 9.73 6.50 -22.21
C ALA A 30 10.89 5.95 -23.03
N LEU A 31 11.02 4.63 -23.13
CA LEU A 31 12.02 3.97 -23.98
C LEU A 31 11.54 3.73 -25.42
N GLY A 32 10.32 4.16 -25.75
CA GLY A 32 9.76 4.10 -27.11
C GLY A 32 9.37 2.69 -27.56
N ALA A 33 8.94 1.84 -26.62
CA ALA A 33 8.65 0.44 -26.88
C ALA A 33 7.15 0.07 -26.75
N THR A 34 6.25 1.05 -26.60
CA THR A 34 4.81 0.85 -26.40
C THR A 34 4.18 -0.10 -27.42
N GLU A 35 4.36 0.16 -28.72
CA GLU A 35 3.76 -0.67 -29.77
C GLU A 35 4.24 -2.13 -29.70
N ARG A 36 5.52 -2.32 -29.38
CA ARG A 36 6.10 -3.66 -29.26
C ARG A 36 5.61 -4.37 -28.00
N PHE A 37 5.44 -3.64 -26.90
CA PHE A 37 4.88 -4.20 -25.68
C PHE A 37 3.42 -4.64 -25.86
N ASP A 38 2.61 -3.85 -26.58
CA ASP A 38 1.23 -4.20 -26.95
C ASP A 38 1.16 -5.48 -27.82
N GLU A 39 2.17 -5.74 -28.65
CA GLU A 39 2.31 -7.00 -29.39
C GLU A 39 2.62 -8.19 -28.49
N LEU A 40 3.46 -8.00 -27.47
CA LEU A 40 3.82 -9.03 -26.50
C LEU A 40 2.61 -9.37 -25.61
N LEU A 41 1.86 -8.36 -25.15
CA LEU A 41 0.66 -8.55 -24.31
C LEU A 41 -0.47 -9.34 -25.02
N ARG A 42 -0.48 -9.39 -26.36
CA ARG A 42 -1.40 -10.24 -27.12
C ARG A 42 -1.07 -11.74 -27.04
N GLN A 43 0.15 -12.09 -26.63
CA GLN A 43 0.68 -13.46 -26.68
C GLN A 43 1.12 -13.95 -25.30
N LEU A 44 1.51 -13.04 -24.42
CA LEU A 44 2.08 -13.33 -23.12
C LEU A 44 1.26 -12.67 -22.01
N PRO A 45 1.11 -13.34 -20.86
CA PRO A 45 0.69 -12.69 -19.63
C PRO A 45 1.60 -11.51 -19.28
N TRP A 46 1.05 -10.48 -18.64
CA TRP A 46 1.73 -9.22 -18.35
C TRP A 46 3.16 -9.37 -17.81
N ASN A 47 3.34 -10.16 -16.75
CA ASN A 47 4.65 -10.36 -16.12
C ASN A 47 5.71 -10.97 -17.07
N TYR A 48 5.31 -11.91 -17.93
CA TYR A 48 6.21 -12.45 -18.96
C TYR A 48 6.42 -11.48 -20.12
N ALA A 49 5.40 -10.69 -20.46
CA ALA A 49 5.53 -9.67 -21.49
C ALA A 49 6.55 -8.59 -21.10
N ILE A 50 6.52 -8.12 -19.85
CA ILE A 50 7.47 -7.09 -19.39
C ILE A 50 8.90 -7.64 -19.30
N ASP A 51 9.10 -8.89 -18.84
CA ASP A 51 10.41 -9.55 -18.86
C ASP A 51 10.96 -9.69 -20.30
N ALA A 52 10.11 -10.13 -21.24
CA ALA A 52 10.47 -10.23 -22.65
C ALA A 52 10.84 -8.85 -23.22
N MET A 53 10.06 -7.82 -22.89
CA MET A 53 10.31 -6.45 -23.34
C MET A 53 11.63 -5.90 -22.80
N MET A 54 11.98 -6.15 -21.53
CA MET A 54 13.28 -5.79 -20.97
C MET A 54 14.44 -6.49 -21.70
N GLY A 55 14.24 -7.74 -22.13
CA GLY A 55 15.19 -8.46 -22.97
C GLY A 55 15.39 -7.85 -24.35
N GLU A 56 14.30 -7.47 -25.02
CA GLU A 56 14.35 -6.83 -26.33
C GLU A 56 14.99 -5.44 -26.26
N LEU A 57 14.65 -4.62 -25.26
CA LEU A 57 15.28 -3.31 -25.01
C LEU A 57 16.79 -3.45 -24.82
N HIS A 58 17.22 -4.44 -24.02
CA HIS A 58 18.63 -4.74 -23.83
C HIS A 58 19.32 -5.13 -25.16
N SER A 59 18.68 -5.97 -25.98
CA SER A 59 19.20 -6.36 -27.30
C SER A 59 19.33 -5.18 -28.28
N GLN A 60 18.53 -4.13 -28.09
CA GLN A 60 18.59 -2.88 -28.85
C GLN A 60 19.63 -1.89 -28.28
N GLY A 61 20.40 -2.30 -27.27
CA GLY A 61 21.47 -1.51 -26.68
C GLY A 61 21.03 -0.59 -25.55
N LYS A 62 19.78 -0.69 -25.06
CA LYS A 62 19.36 0.03 -23.85
C LYS A 62 20.05 -0.57 -22.63
N THR A 63 20.59 0.30 -21.80
CA THR A 63 21.31 -0.07 -20.58
C THR A 63 20.38 -0.07 -19.38
N ILE A 64 20.80 -0.74 -18.30
CA ILE A 64 20.11 -0.64 -17.00
C ILE A 64 20.06 0.80 -16.50
N GLU A 65 21.06 1.63 -16.83
CA GLU A 65 21.04 3.03 -16.41
C GLU A 65 19.98 3.84 -17.17
N ASP A 66 19.67 3.51 -18.43
CA ASP A 66 18.56 4.14 -19.17
C ASP A 66 17.21 3.82 -18.50
N VAL A 67 17.03 2.56 -18.05
CA VAL A 67 15.85 2.13 -17.30
C VAL A 67 15.78 2.87 -15.95
N LYS A 68 16.90 2.95 -15.20
CA LYS A 68 16.95 3.70 -13.94
C LYS A 68 16.66 5.19 -14.13
N ALA A 69 17.24 5.81 -15.13
CA ALA A 69 17.02 7.22 -15.44
C ALA A 69 15.53 7.51 -15.70
N THR A 70 14.85 6.60 -16.40
CA THR A 70 13.41 6.66 -16.63
C THR A 70 12.60 6.50 -15.35
N LEU A 71 12.93 5.51 -14.52
CA LEU A 71 12.24 5.29 -13.24
C LEU A 71 12.39 6.47 -12.27
N ARG A 72 13.53 7.15 -12.26
CA ARG A 72 13.76 8.35 -11.44
C ARG A 72 12.87 9.53 -11.82
N THR A 73 12.26 9.53 -13.01
CA THR A 73 11.29 10.57 -13.42
C THR A 73 9.84 10.18 -13.13
N ALA A 74 9.58 8.98 -12.60
CA ALA A 74 8.24 8.53 -12.25
C ALA A 74 7.55 9.52 -11.29
N PRO A 75 6.29 9.89 -11.54
CA PRO A 75 5.60 10.90 -10.75
C PRO A 75 5.34 10.38 -9.33
N LEU A 76 5.95 11.02 -8.33
CA LEU A 76 5.70 10.73 -6.92
C LEU A 76 5.32 12.01 -6.19
N SER A 77 4.07 12.07 -5.70
CA SER A 77 3.53 13.27 -5.06
C SER A 77 4.24 13.58 -3.73
N PRO A 78 4.64 14.83 -3.47
CA PRO A 78 5.20 15.24 -2.18
C PRO A 78 4.28 14.92 -0.98
N HIS A 79 2.97 14.87 -1.19
CA HIS A 79 2.00 14.49 -0.16
C HIS A 79 2.15 13.02 0.26
N VAL A 80 2.43 12.11 -0.69
CA VAL A 80 2.71 10.70 -0.39
C VAL A 80 4.02 10.57 0.38
N VAL A 81 5.08 11.27 -0.04
CA VAL A 81 6.36 11.32 0.70
C VAL A 81 6.12 11.79 2.13
N ALA A 82 5.38 12.88 2.30
CA ALA A 82 5.07 13.44 3.61
C ALA A 82 4.23 12.47 4.45
N ALA A 83 3.26 11.77 3.86
CA ALA A 83 2.43 10.78 4.54
C ALA A 83 3.23 9.57 5.02
N ILE A 84 4.09 8.98 4.16
CA ILE A 84 4.98 7.87 4.54
C ILE A 84 5.88 8.29 5.71
N LYS A 85 6.54 9.45 5.57
CA LYS A 85 7.43 9.97 6.62
C LYS A 85 6.68 10.25 7.92
N SER A 86 5.48 10.81 7.82
CA SER A 86 4.65 11.17 8.97
C SER A 86 4.09 9.93 9.64
N ALA A 87 3.49 8.98 8.93
CA ALA A 87 3.02 7.72 9.49
C ALA A 87 4.14 7.00 10.23
N TYR A 88 5.32 6.86 9.60
CA TYR A 88 6.50 6.28 10.23
C TYR A 88 6.96 7.07 11.48
N ALA A 89 6.84 8.40 11.45
CA ALA A 89 7.29 9.29 12.52
C ALA A 89 6.27 9.51 13.65
N LEU A 90 4.96 9.42 13.39
CA LEU A 90 3.85 9.83 14.28
C LEU A 90 3.76 9.00 15.55
N GLY A 91 4.50 7.90 15.62
CA GLY A 91 4.92 7.30 16.88
C GLY A 91 5.60 8.21 17.89
N ARG A 92 5.96 9.45 17.50
CA ARG A 92 6.78 10.37 18.29
C ARG A 92 6.07 11.61 18.80
N PHE A 93 4.93 12.03 18.23
CA PHE A 93 4.35 13.35 18.55
C PHE A 93 3.25 13.30 19.61
N LEU A 94 2.32 12.33 19.54
CA LEU A 94 1.24 12.20 20.54
C LEU A 94 1.69 11.50 21.84
N VAL A 95 2.78 10.72 21.81
CA VAL A 95 3.29 9.98 22.99
C VAL A 95 4.07 10.88 23.96
N ARG A 96 4.38 12.12 23.58
CA ARG A 96 5.24 13.01 24.39
C ARG A 96 4.59 13.51 25.68
N ALA A 97 3.28 13.32 25.87
CA ALA A 97 2.56 13.86 27.01
C ALA A 97 2.39 12.88 28.20
N LEU A 98 2.42 11.56 28.01
CA LEU A 98 1.91 10.66 29.07
C LEU A 98 2.61 9.31 29.31
N ILE A 99 3.49 8.80 28.44
CA ILE A 99 4.10 7.46 28.65
C ILE A 99 5.58 7.45 28.23
N SER A 100 6.39 6.65 28.94
CA SER A 100 7.81 6.37 28.68
C SER A 100 8.15 6.31 27.18
N MET A 101 9.25 6.98 26.84
CA MET A 101 9.80 7.31 25.52
C MET A 101 10.21 6.11 24.64
N GLU A 102 9.34 5.13 24.41
CA GLU A 102 9.53 4.13 23.35
C GLU A 102 8.58 4.44 22.18
N ALA A 103 9.14 5.16 21.21
CA ALA A 103 8.45 5.67 20.03
C ALA A 103 7.63 4.59 19.30
N CYS A 104 6.33 4.83 19.14
CA CYS A 104 5.41 3.92 18.49
C CYS A 104 5.53 3.99 16.96
N ARG A 105 6.65 3.52 16.39
CA ARG A 105 6.86 3.58 14.93
C ARG A 105 5.79 2.76 14.22
N CYS A 106 5.05 3.41 13.31
CA CYS A 106 4.19 2.70 12.38
C CYS A 106 5.07 1.86 11.46
N GLU A 107 4.78 0.58 11.38
CA GLU A 107 5.45 -0.28 10.42
C GLU A 107 4.78 -0.09 9.06
N LEU A 108 5.58 0.07 8.01
CA LEU A 108 5.12 0.23 6.64
C LEU A 108 5.69 -0.90 5.80
N ARG A 109 4.89 -1.51 4.93
CA ARG A 109 5.32 -2.52 3.96
C ARG A 109 4.80 -2.18 2.57
N VAL A 110 5.49 -2.66 1.55
CA VAL A 110 4.99 -2.66 0.16
C VAL A 110 4.51 -4.05 -0.19
N LEU A 111 3.33 -4.14 -0.79
CA LEU A 111 2.75 -5.35 -1.35
C LEU A 111 2.25 -5.03 -2.75
N SER A 112 3.07 -5.31 -3.78
CA SER A 112 2.79 -4.83 -5.13
C SER A 112 3.04 -5.86 -6.21
N ASP A 113 2.22 -5.78 -7.26
CA ASP A 113 2.37 -6.60 -8.46
C ASP A 113 3.36 -6.00 -9.50
N ALA A 114 3.96 -4.86 -9.19
CA ALA A 114 5.15 -4.39 -9.88
C ALA A 114 6.34 -5.34 -9.63
N ASN A 115 7.56 -4.91 -9.95
CA ASN A 115 8.77 -5.71 -9.74
C ASN A 115 9.79 -5.03 -8.82
N ALA A 116 10.61 -5.84 -8.15
CA ALA A 116 11.55 -5.39 -7.13
C ALA A 116 12.52 -4.30 -7.64
N PHE A 117 13.04 -4.46 -8.86
CA PHE A 117 14.02 -3.52 -9.43
C PHE A 117 13.42 -2.13 -9.65
N PHE A 118 12.15 -2.05 -10.11
CA PHE A 118 11.47 -0.77 -10.33
C PHE A 118 11.13 -0.09 -9.01
N ILE A 119 10.54 -0.83 -8.07
CA ILE A 119 10.20 -0.32 -6.74
C ILE A 119 11.44 0.21 -6.03
N GLU A 120 12.51 -0.58 -5.96
CA GLU A 120 13.76 -0.22 -5.28
C GLU A 120 14.37 1.04 -5.89
N THR A 121 14.49 1.09 -7.22
CA THR A 121 15.07 2.24 -7.93
C THR A 121 14.31 3.55 -7.62
N ILE A 122 12.98 3.52 -7.64
CA ILE A 122 12.14 4.69 -7.37
C ILE A 122 12.26 5.08 -5.89
N LEU A 123 12.13 4.13 -4.96
CA LEU A 123 12.23 4.41 -3.54
C LEU A 123 13.59 5.00 -3.17
N GLU A 124 14.69 4.42 -3.68
CA GLU A 124 16.06 4.90 -3.50
C GLU A 124 16.21 6.34 -3.96
N HIS A 125 15.69 6.67 -5.15
CA HIS A 125 15.74 8.03 -5.69
C HIS A 125 15.11 9.07 -4.75
N HIS A 126 14.00 8.70 -4.09
CA HIS A 126 13.27 9.57 -3.18
C HIS A 126 13.71 9.46 -1.70
N GLY A 127 14.73 8.65 -1.39
CA GLY A 127 15.21 8.46 -0.02
C GLY A 127 14.17 7.80 0.89
N LEU A 128 13.35 6.91 0.34
CA LEU A 128 12.28 6.20 1.01
C LEU A 128 12.58 4.75 1.48
N PRO A 129 13.66 4.03 1.12
CA PRO A 129 13.80 2.61 1.48
C PRO A 129 13.75 2.36 2.99
N GLY A 130 14.36 3.25 3.78
CA GLY A 130 14.44 3.12 5.25
C GLY A 130 13.12 3.29 6.01
N TYR A 131 12.01 3.58 5.32
CA TYR A 131 10.68 3.71 5.91
C TYR A 131 9.87 2.41 5.83
N PHE A 132 10.25 1.49 4.94
CA PHE A 132 9.55 0.22 4.75
C PHE A 132 10.31 -0.92 5.44
N SER A 133 9.61 -1.76 6.21
CA SER A 133 10.18 -2.93 6.87
C SER A 133 10.31 -4.14 5.93
N GLY A 134 9.60 -4.13 4.80
CA GLY A 134 9.65 -5.17 3.79
C GLY A 134 8.85 -4.83 2.54
N THR A 135 9.19 -5.52 1.46
CA THR A 135 8.54 -5.44 0.15
C THR A 135 8.26 -6.85 -0.33
N ASP A 136 6.98 -7.18 -0.54
CA ASP A 136 6.54 -8.38 -1.23
C ASP A 136 6.14 -7.99 -2.66
N THR A 137 6.87 -8.49 -3.65
CA THR A 137 6.71 -8.10 -5.05
C THR A 137 7.32 -9.14 -6.00
N ASN A 138 7.02 -9.06 -7.29
CA ASN A 138 7.64 -9.92 -8.30
C ASN A 138 9.18 -9.74 -8.29
N PRO A 139 9.96 -10.83 -8.11
CA PRO A 139 11.41 -10.73 -8.05
C PRO A 139 11.99 -10.26 -9.38
N ALA A 140 12.99 -9.39 -9.29
CA ALA A 140 13.73 -8.91 -10.44
C ALA A 140 15.21 -8.79 -10.12
N HIS A 141 16.07 -9.04 -11.11
CA HIS A 141 17.51 -8.89 -10.97
C HIS A 141 18.16 -8.60 -12.32
N VAL A 142 19.27 -7.87 -12.28
CA VAL A 142 20.13 -7.67 -13.45
C VAL A 142 21.09 -8.84 -13.54
N ASP A 143 21.14 -9.51 -14.69
CA ASP A 143 22.05 -10.63 -14.92
C ASP A 143 23.48 -10.17 -15.26
N ALA A 144 24.39 -11.14 -15.45
CA ALA A 144 25.78 -10.87 -15.77
C ALA A 144 25.99 -10.16 -17.13
N ALA A 145 25.02 -10.22 -18.04
CA ALA A 145 25.05 -9.53 -19.32
C ALA A 145 24.50 -8.09 -19.23
N GLY A 146 23.91 -7.72 -18.08
CA GLY A 146 23.27 -6.43 -17.91
C GLY A 146 21.81 -6.40 -18.38
N ARG A 147 21.18 -7.56 -18.60
CA ARG A 147 19.73 -7.65 -18.88
C ARG A 147 18.97 -7.69 -17.57
N LEU A 148 17.91 -6.88 -17.47
CA LEU A 148 16.94 -7.00 -16.40
C LEU A 148 16.04 -8.22 -16.63
N THR A 149 16.04 -9.14 -15.66
CA THR A 149 15.16 -10.31 -15.63
C THR A 149 14.11 -10.12 -14.55
N ILE A 150 12.84 -10.26 -14.91
CA ILE A 150 11.66 -10.19 -14.04
C ILE A 150 11.01 -11.57 -14.02
N ARG A 151 10.64 -12.06 -12.84
CA ARG A 151 9.94 -13.34 -12.68
C ARG A 151 8.68 -13.17 -11.84
N PRO A 152 7.70 -14.06 -11.98
CA PRO A 152 6.51 -14.00 -11.16
C PRO A 152 6.80 -14.38 -9.71
N TYR A 153 6.06 -13.78 -8.78
CA TYR A 153 6.09 -14.15 -7.36
C TYR A 153 5.55 -15.58 -7.13
N HIS A 154 4.56 -15.98 -7.91
CA HIS A 154 4.02 -17.32 -8.00
C HIS A 154 4.25 -17.87 -9.40
N GLU A 155 5.11 -18.88 -9.52
CA GLU A 155 5.35 -19.55 -10.80
C GLU A 155 4.04 -20.06 -11.41
N PHE A 156 3.77 -19.64 -12.64
CA PHE A 156 2.55 -19.96 -13.37
C PHE A 156 2.91 -20.30 -14.83
N HIS A 157 2.79 -21.58 -15.18
CA HIS A 157 3.08 -22.09 -16.52
C HIS A 157 2.40 -23.46 -16.71
N ALA A 158 2.50 -24.10 -17.88
CA ALA A 158 1.81 -25.37 -18.15
C ALA A 158 2.04 -26.47 -17.08
N ALA A 159 3.24 -26.53 -16.48
CA ALA A 159 3.58 -27.46 -15.40
C ALA A 159 3.40 -26.91 -13.95
N ALA A 160 2.93 -25.66 -13.78
CA ALA A 160 2.75 -25.01 -12.48
C ALA A 160 1.41 -24.24 -12.51
N PRO A 161 0.37 -24.71 -11.81
CA PRO A 161 -1.00 -24.18 -11.92
C PRO A 161 -1.18 -22.76 -11.33
N GLY A 162 -0.08 -22.06 -11.03
CA GLY A 162 -0.08 -20.75 -10.38
C GLY A 162 -0.38 -20.87 -8.89
N HIS A 163 -0.98 -19.83 -8.33
CA HIS A 163 -1.26 -19.74 -6.90
C HIS A 163 -2.57 -20.38 -6.47
N GLY A 164 -3.44 -20.83 -7.37
CA GLY A 164 -4.69 -21.52 -7.00
C GLY A 164 -5.71 -20.65 -6.23
N CYS A 165 -5.72 -19.34 -6.46
CA CYS A 165 -6.82 -18.47 -6.03
C CYS A 165 -7.92 -18.45 -7.09
N ASP A 166 -9.16 -18.64 -6.67
CA ASP A 166 -10.32 -18.70 -7.56
C ASP A 166 -10.88 -17.32 -7.97
N LEU A 167 -10.33 -16.22 -7.42
CA LEU A 167 -10.81 -14.87 -7.73
C LEU A 167 -10.36 -14.45 -9.13
N PRO A 168 -11.30 -14.12 -10.05
CA PRO A 168 -10.96 -13.71 -11.42
C PRO A 168 -10.19 -12.38 -11.50
N THR A 169 -10.22 -11.58 -10.43
CA THR A 169 -9.49 -10.32 -10.35
C THR A 169 -8.04 -10.51 -9.90
N CYS A 170 -7.67 -11.71 -9.44
CA CYS A 170 -6.33 -11.98 -8.95
C CYS A 170 -5.40 -12.31 -10.12
N PRO A 171 -4.33 -11.53 -10.34
CA PRO A 171 -3.41 -11.80 -11.44
C PRO A 171 -2.64 -13.10 -11.18
N PRO A 172 -2.24 -13.84 -12.23
CA PRO A 172 -1.67 -15.18 -12.09
C PRO A 172 -0.25 -15.19 -11.50
N ASN A 173 0.51 -14.11 -11.68
CA ASN A 173 1.89 -13.97 -11.22
C ASN A 173 2.01 -13.66 -9.74
N MET A 174 1.05 -12.98 -9.10
CA MET A 174 1.12 -12.68 -7.67
C MET A 174 -0.26 -12.56 -7.02
N CYS A 175 -0.50 -13.37 -5.99
CA CYS A 175 -1.71 -13.29 -5.19
C CYS A 175 -1.44 -12.45 -3.96
N LYS A 176 -1.68 -11.14 -4.07
CA LYS A 176 -1.57 -10.22 -2.92
C LYS A 176 -2.41 -10.69 -1.73
N GLY A 177 -3.55 -11.36 -1.95
CA GLY A 177 -4.37 -11.93 -0.87
C GLY A 177 -3.68 -13.04 -0.08
N LYS A 178 -2.96 -13.95 -0.72
CA LYS A 178 -2.17 -14.98 0.00
C LYS A 178 -1.05 -14.37 0.81
N VAL A 179 -0.41 -13.33 0.28
CA VAL A 179 0.62 -12.59 1.02
C VAL A 179 0.00 -11.84 2.21
N MET A 180 -1.16 -11.22 2.03
CA MET A 180 -1.90 -10.56 3.11
C MET A 180 -2.31 -11.54 4.21
N GLU A 181 -2.73 -12.76 3.87
CA GLU A 181 -3.01 -13.81 4.87
C GLU A 181 -1.76 -14.19 5.70
N ARG A 182 -0.58 -14.23 5.06
CA ARG A 182 0.71 -14.44 5.75
C ARG A 182 0.99 -13.27 6.70
N ILE A 183 0.89 -12.04 6.23
CA ILE A 183 1.08 -10.82 7.03
C ILE A 183 0.15 -10.81 8.24
N LEU A 184 -1.15 -11.07 8.05
CA LEU A 184 -2.11 -11.08 9.15
C LEU A 184 -1.77 -12.14 10.21
N ARG A 185 -1.26 -13.30 9.79
CA ARG A 185 -0.82 -14.35 10.71
C ARG A 185 0.43 -13.94 11.49
N GLU A 186 1.42 -13.34 10.84
CA GLU A 186 2.61 -12.78 11.50
C GLU A 186 2.20 -11.77 12.59
N GLU A 187 1.20 -10.94 12.33
CA GLU A 187 0.66 -9.98 13.31
C GLU A 187 -0.05 -10.65 14.49
N GLU A 188 -0.78 -11.75 14.25
CA GLU A 188 -1.41 -12.55 15.31
C GLU A 188 -0.37 -13.23 16.20
N GLU A 189 0.64 -13.85 15.59
CA GLU A 189 1.74 -14.51 16.28
C GLU A 189 2.57 -13.51 17.09
N ALA A 190 2.84 -12.33 16.54
CA ALA A 190 3.53 -11.25 17.24
C ALA A 190 2.73 -10.75 18.45
N ALA A 191 1.41 -10.57 18.30
CA ALA A 191 0.54 -10.15 19.40
C ALA A 191 0.47 -11.19 20.52
N ALA A 192 0.29 -12.47 20.17
CA ALA A 192 0.27 -13.58 21.12
C ALA A 192 1.60 -13.70 21.87
N SER A 193 2.72 -13.60 21.15
CA SER A 193 4.07 -13.64 21.75
C SER A 193 4.35 -12.46 22.68
N ALA A 194 3.74 -11.30 22.41
CA ALA A 194 3.81 -10.11 23.26
C ALA A 194 2.77 -10.11 24.40
N GLY A 195 1.95 -11.16 24.53
CA GLY A 195 0.89 -11.24 25.54
C GLY A 195 -0.21 -10.18 25.37
N LYS A 196 -0.38 -9.64 24.15
CA LYS A 196 -1.42 -8.65 23.85
C LYS A 196 -2.76 -9.35 23.62
N LEU A 197 -3.83 -8.73 24.11
CA LEU A 197 -5.19 -9.25 23.94
C LEU A 197 -5.65 -9.27 22.47
N ARG A 198 -5.08 -8.38 21.66
CA ARG A 198 -5.35 -8.28 20.23
C ARG A 198 -4.08 -7.89 19.48
N ARG A 199 -4.05 -8.22 18.18
CA ARG A 199 -3.08 -7.64 17.25
C ARG A 199 -3.38 -6.18 16.93
N ARG A 200 -2.40 -5.49 16.37
CA ARG A 200 -2.60 -4.15 15.80
C ARG A 200 -3.47 -4.21 14.55
N ALA A 201 -4.12 -3.10 14.24
CA ALA A 201 -4.89 -2.95 13.00
C ALA A 201 -3.95 -2.98 11.78
N VAL A 202 -4.45 -3.52 10.67
CA VAL A 202 -3.78 -3.46 9.36
C VAL A 202 -4.54 -2.50 8.45
N VAL A 203 -3.80 -1.60 7.81
CA VAL A 203 -4.32 -0.68 6.80
C VAL A 203 -3.75 -1.10 5.45
N TYR A 204 -4.61 -1.45 4.49
CA TYR A 204 -4.20 -1.73 3.11
C TYR A 204 -4.67 -0.61 2.18
N LEU A 205 -3.79 -0.12 1.31
CA LEU A 205 -4.12 0.90 0.32
C LEU A 205 -3.75 0.41 -1.09
N GLY A 206 -4.62 0.64 -2.07
CA GLY A 206 -4.41 0.23 -3.47
C GLY A 206 -5.45 0.81 -4.41
N ASP A 207 -5.30 0.54 -5.71
CA ASP A 207 -6.16 1.08 -6.78
C ASP A 207 -6.70 -0.01 -7.73
N GLY A 208 -5.93 -1.05 -8.02
CA GLY A 208 -6.16 -1.96 -9.13
C GLY A 208 -7.04 -3.17 -8.80
N ARG A 209 -7.45 -3.92 -9.82
CA ARG A 209 -8.26 -5.16 -9.63
C ARG A 209 -7.56 -6.19 -8.72
N GLY A 210 -6.23 -6.26 -8.80
CA GLY A 210 -5.40 -7.13 -7.96
C GLY A 210 -5.49 -6.81 -6.45
N ASP A 211 -5.95 -5.62 -6.09
CA ASP A 211 -6.08 -5.15 -4.69
C ASP A 211 -7.39 -5.58 -4.05
N TYR A 212 -8.34 -6.10 -4.83
CA TYR A 212 -9.59 -6.64 -4.29
C TYR A 212 -9.34 -7.90 -3.45
N CYS A 213 -8.48 -8.81 -3.93
CA CYS A 213 -8.16 -10.07 -3.25
C CYS A 213 -7.61 -9.86 -1.82
N PRO A 214 -6.56 -9.05 -1.57
CA PRO A 214 -6.08 -8.76 -0.21
C PRO A 214 -7.10 -7.99 0.63
N SER A 215 -7.92 -7.14 0.03
CA SER A 215 -8.98 -6.42 0.75
C SER A 215 -9.99 -7.36 1.40
N LEU A 216 -10.32 -8.48 0.75
CA LEU A 216 -11.24 -9.50 1.29
C LEU A 216 -10.65 -10.29 2.47
N LYS A 217 -9.32 -10.24 2.68
CA LYS A 217 -8.63 -10.96 3.77
C LYS A 217 -8.62 -10.18 5.08
N LEU A 218 -8.81 -8.87 4.98
CA LEU A 218 -8.90 -7.98 6.12
C LEU A 218 -10.13 -8.30 6.98
N ARG A 219 -10.01 -8.02 8.27
CA ARG A 219 -10.95 -8.44 9.31
C ARG A 219 -11.57 -7.20 9.97
N GLU A 220 -12.52 -7.45 10.86
CA GLU A 220 -13.07 -6.37 11.68
C GLU A 220 -11.93 -5.69 12.48
N GLY A 221 -11.91 -4.36 12.46
CA GLY A 221 -10.84 -3.54 13.04
C GLY A 221 -9.67 -3.22 12.09
N ASP A 222 -9.65 -3.78 10.88
CA ASP A 222 -8.72 -3.38 9.81
C ASP A 222 -9.33 -2.33 8.88
N TYR A 223 -8.51 -1.78 7.99
CA TYR A 223 -8.90 -0.72 7.07
C TYR A 223 -8.50 -1.04 5.64
N VAL A 224 -9.39 -0.74 4.70
CA VAL A 224 -9.11 -0.74 3.26
C VAL A 224 -9.21 0.69 2.76
N MET A 225 -8.19 1.19 2.06
CA MET A 225 -8.20 2.51 1.44
C MET A 225 -8.11 2.40 -0.08
N PRO A 226 -9.25 2.16 -0.75
CA PRO A 226 -9.29 2.11 -2.21
C PRO A 226 -9.16 3.51 -2.82
N ARG A 227 -8.38 3.64 -3.89
CA ARG A 227 -8.36 4.85 -4.73
C ARG A 227 -9.68 4.98 -5.49
N THR A 228 -10.40 6.09 -5.32
CA THR A 228 -11.65 6.32 -6.06
C THR A 228 -11.38 6.55 -7.53
N GLY A 229 -12.31 6.08 -8.38
CA GLY A 229 -12.13 6.12 -9.83
C GLY A 229 -11.24 5.02 -10.39
N TYR A 230 -10.78 4.08 -9.55
CA TYR A 230 -10.00 2.91 -9.95
C TYR A 230 -10.74 1.61 -9.61
N PRO A 231 -10.41 0.49 -10.29
CA PRO A 231 -11.24 -0.71 -10.27
C PRO A 231 -11.49 -1.31 -8.88
N VAL A 232 -10.55 -1.19 -7.94
CA VAL A 232 -10.74 -1.75 -6.59
C VAL A 232 -11.91 -1.07 -5.86
N TYR A 233 -12.12 0.23 -6.08
CA TYR A 233 -13.21 0.96 -5.44
C TYR A 233 -14.57 0.39 -5.86
N ASP A 234 -14.77 0.21 -7.16
CA ASP A 234 -16.01 -0.33 -7.71
C ASP A 234 -16.28 -1.76 -7.22
N LEU A 235 -15.25 -2.62 -7.20
CA LEU A 235 -15.37 -3.99 -6.71
C LEU A 235 -15.77 -4.06 -5.23
N LEU A 236 -15.27 -3.14 -4.40
CA LEU A 236 -15.62 -3.09 -2.98
C LEU A 236 -17.04 -2.55 -2.72
N LEU A 237 -17.63 -1.81 -3.67
CA LEU A 237 -19.04 -1.44 -3.61
C LEU A 237 -19.95 -2.65 -3.88
N GLU A 238 -19.52 -3.58 -4.72
CA GLU A 238 -20.26 -4.81 -5.06
C GLU A 238 -20.12 -5.90 -3.98
N GLY A 239 -18.95 -5.98 -3.34
CA GLY A 239 -18.65 -6.96 -2.30
C GLY A 239 -17.83 -6.35 -1.16
N ALA A 240 -18.51 -5.93 -0.08
CA ALA A 240 -17.85 -5.25 1.03
C ALA A 240 -16.91 -6.20 1.81
N PRO A 241 -15.67 -5.76 2.12
CA PRO A 241 -14.78 -6.49 3.00
C PRO A 241 -15.24 -6.37 4.46
N ARG A 242 -14.67 -7.19 5.36
CA ARG A 242 -14.90 -7.03 6.81
C ARG A 242 -14.17 -5.81 7.39
N GLY A 243 -13.06 -5.41 6.76
CA GLY A 243 -12.34 -4.20 7.12
C GLY A 243 -13.14 -2.93 6.77
N ALA A 244 -12.92 -1.87 7.53
CA ALA A 244 -13.55 -0.58 7.30
C ALA A 244 -13.02 0.07 6.02
N VAL A 245 -13.90 0.36 5.06
CA VAL A 245 -13.53 1.05 3.82
C VAL A 245 -13.39 2.56 4.06
N ARG A 246 -12.26 3.13 3.62
CA ARG A 246 -11.87 4.54 3.74
C ARG A 246 -11.21 5.02 2.45
N ALA A 247 -12.04 5.29 1.44
CA ALA A 247 -11.56 5.64 0.11
C ALA A 247 -10.85 7.01 0.04
N TRP A 248 -10.08 7.22 -1.02
CA TRP A 248 -9.35 8.48 -1.28
C TRP A 248 -9.32 8.81 -2.78
N ASP A 249 -9.39 10.08 -3.16
CA ASP A 249 -9.46 10.50 -4.59
C ASP A 249 -8.16 11.12 -5.12
N GLY A 250 -7.36 11.75 -4.26
CA GLY A 250 -6.09 12.36 -4.62
C GLY A 250 -5.05 12.22 -3.51
N PHE A 251 -3.78 12.54 -3.81
CA PHE A 251 -2.69 12.28 -2.86
C PHE A 251 -2.71 13.10 -1.57
N GLU A 252 -3.30 14.30 -1.60
CA GLU A 252 -3.57 15.05 -0.37
C GLU A 252 -4.62 14.35 0.50
N ASP A 253 -5.64 13.77 -0.14
CA ASP A 253 -6.68 12.99 0.54
C ASP A 253 -6.13 11.65 1.07
N LEU A 254 -5.31 10.95 0.27
CA LEU A 254 -4.57 9.77 0.73
C LEU A 254 -3.81 10.08 2.02
N ALA A 255 -3.03 11.18 2.03
CA ALA A 255 -2.27 11.58 3.20
C ALA A 255 -3.21 11.86 4.39
N ARG A 256 -4.27 12.65 4.19
CA ARG A 256 -5.24 12.99 5.24
C ARG A 256 -5.90 11.74 5.83
N VAL A 257 -6.44 10.86 5.00
CA VAL A 257 -7.17 9.66 5.43
C VAL A 257 -6.23 8.69 6.14
N LEU A 258 -5.03 8.44 5.59
CA LEU A 258 -4.06 7.54 6.18
C LEU A 258 -3.63 8.03 7.56
N LEU A 259 -3.25 9.29 7.68
CA LEU A 259 -2.78 9.84 8.95
C LEU A 259 -3.91 9.90 9.99
N ALA A 260 -5.15 10.17 9.59
CA ALA A 260 -6.29 10.10 10.49
C ALA A 260 -6.53 8.69 11.07
N ILE A 261 -6.38 7.64 10.24
CA ILE A 261 -6.47 6.25 10.70
C ILE A 261 -5.31 5.92 11.66
N VAL A 262 -4.08 6.30 11.29
CA VAL A 262 -2.89 6.06 12.13
C VAL A 262 -3.05 6.73 13.49
N ASP A 263 -3.46 8.00 13.54
CA ASP A 263 -3.67 8.74 14.78
C ASP A 263 -4.76 8.12 15.65
N ALA A 264 -5.88 7.69 15.04
CA ALA A 264 -6.97 7.03 15.75
C ALA A 264 -6.54 5.70 16.37
N GLU A 265 -5.80 4.87 15.63
CA GLU A 265 -5.31 3.58 16.13
C GLU A 265 -4.24 3.73 17.21
N ILE A 266 -3.35 4.72 17.10
CA ILE A 266 -2.40 5.05 18.17
C ILE A 266 -3.16 5.50 19.43
N ALA A 267 -4.14 6.40 19.30
CA ALA A 267 -4.93 6.87 20.44
C ALA A 267 -5.68 5.72 21.12
N ARG A 268 -6.24 4.80 20.33
CA ARG A 268 -6.92 3.60 20.83
C ARG A 268 -5.99 2.65 21.57
N ALA A 269 -4.80 2.40 21.03
CA ALA A 269 -3.79 1.58 21.71
C ALA A 269 -3.36 2.18 23.06
N VAL A 270 -3.13 3.49 23.11
CA VAL A 270 -2.78 4.19 24.36
C VAL A 270 -3.90 4.06 25.39
N ALA A 271 -5.16 4.21 24.99
CA ALA A 271 -6.30 4.07 25.89
C ALA A 271 -6.40 2.65 26.48
N GLU A 272 -6.19 1.62 25.67
CA GLU A 272 -6.21 0.22 26.12
C GLU A 272 -5.07 -0.10 27.10
N ASP A 273 -3.86 0.43 26.85
CA ASP A 273 -2.73 0.26 27.76
C ASP A 273 -2.98 0.93 29.12
N VAL A 274 -3.63 2.10 29.12
CA VAL A 274 -4.03 2.81 30.36
C VAL A 274 -5.06 2.00 31.15
N VAL A 275 -6.07 1.44 30.48
CA VAL A 275 -7.09 0.59 31.14
C VAL A 275 -6.44 -0.69 31.69
N ALA A 276 -5.57 -1.35 30.92
CA ALA A 276 -4.88 -2.56 31.37
C ALA A 276 -3.94 -2.30 32.56
N ALA A 277 -3.34 -1.11 32.67
CA ALA A 277 -2.54 -0.70 33.81
C ALA A 277 -3.41 -0.42 35.06
N ALA A 278 -4.58 0.19 34.88
CA ALA A 278 -5.53 0.46 35.95
C ALA A 278 -6.10 -0.84 36.56
N ASP A 279 -6.47 -1.81 35.71
CA ASP A 279 -7.00 -3.12 36.14
C ASP A 279 -5.96 -3.98 36.89
N LYS A 280 -4.66 -3.75 36.65
CA LYS A 280 -3.55 -4.42 37.36
C LYS A 280 -3.22 -3.79 38.73
N GLY A 281 -3.97 -2.78 39.18
CA GLY A 281 -3.85 -2.22 40.53
C GLY A 281 -2.59 -1.38 40.78
N THR A 282 -1.90 -0.93 39.73
CA THR A 282 -0.70 -0.09 39.86
C THR A 282 -0.98 1.34 39.40
N GLY A 283 -1.34 2.20 40.35
CA GLY A 283 -1.25 3.66 40.22
C GLY A 283 -2.60 4.39 40.11
N GLY A 284 -2.96 5.11 41.17
CA GLY A 284 -4.07 6.06 41.14
C GLY A 284 -3.77 7.21 40.17
N VAL A 285 -4.54 7.30 39.10
CA VAL A 285 -4.58 8.48 38.22
C VAL A 285 -5.92 9.17 38.45
N VAL A 286 -5.87 10.39 38.98
CA VAL A 286 -7.06 11.25 39.15
C VAL A 286 -7.48 11.74 37.77
N VAL A 287 -8.63 11.23 37.29
CA VAL A 287 -9.27 11.72 36.06
C VAL A 287 -9.97 13.04 36.40
N THR A 288 -9.48 14.15 35.86
CA THR A 288 -10.25 15.40 35.81
C THR A 288 -11.02 15.43 34.49
N ALA A 289 -12.34 15.49 34.57
CA ALA A 289 -13.21 15.56 33.40
C ALA A 289 -13.03 16.91 32.68
N PRO A 290 -12.96 16.94 31.33
CA PRO A 290 -13.00 18.20 30.60
C PRO A 290 -14.41 18.80 30.67
N ALA A 291 -14.47 20.13 30.79
CA ALA A 291 -15.72 20.89 30.77
C ALA A 291 -16.44 20.71 29.41
N PRO A 292 -17.79 20.72 29.39
CA PRO A 292 -18.55 20.52 28.16
C PRO A 292 -18.33 21.70 27.19
N VAL A 293 -17.95 21.37 25.95
CA VAL A 293 -17.89 22.33 24.85
C VAL A 293 -19.31 22.61 24.38
N ALA A 294 -19.67 23.90 24.29
CA ALA A 294 -20.99 24.36 23.89
C ALA A 294 -21.39 23.88 22.48
N GLU A 295 -22.64 23.45 22.35
CA GLU A 295 -23.28 23.12 21.08
C GLU A 295 -23.30 24.34 20.14
N CYS A 296 -22.61 24.25 19.01
CA CYS A 296 -22.82 25.15 17.88
C CYS A 296 -23.90 24.57 16.96
N ARG A 297 -25.11 25.13 17.02
CA ARG A 297 -26.17 24.89 16.05
C ARG A 297 -25.89 25.66 14.75
N GLY A 298 -25.85 24.91 13.65
CA GLY A 298 -26.48 25.26 12.36
C GLY A 298 -25.70 26.12 11.36
N ALA A 299 -25.50 25.57 10.15
CA ALA A 299 -25.92 26.20 8.90
C ALA A 299 -25.86 25.16 7.76
N ALA A 300 -26.97 25.00 7.04
CA ALA A 300 -27.01 24.28 5.77
C ALA A 300 -26.28 25.08 4.68
N MET A 301 -25.60 24.39 3.76
CA MET A 301 -25.01 24.99 2.56
C MET A 301 -25.56 24.31 1.30
N PRO A 302 -25.70 25.06 0.19
CA PRO A 302 -26.64 24.75 -0.88
C PRO A 302 -26.07 23.84 -1.97
N LEU A 303 -26.98 23.17 -2.66
CA LEU A 303 -26.75 22.47 -3.93
C LEU A 303 -26.20 23.43 -4.99
N HIS A 304 -25.08 23.09 -5.62
CA HIS A 304 -24.68 23.67 -6.90
C HIS A 304 -24.44 22.56 -7.93
N GLN A 305 -25.17 22.70 -9.04
CA GLN A 305 -25.12 21.91 -10.27
C GLN A 305 -23.96 22.35 -11.19
N ASP A 306 -23.47 21.34 -11.92
CA ASP A 306 -22.92 21.33 -13.30
C ASP A 306 -21.70 22.18 -13.67
N ALA A 307 -20.62 21.53 -14.15
CA ALA A 307 -20.44 21.19 -15.58
C ALA A 307 -18.95 21.00 -15.97
N LEU A 308 -18.67 19.82 -16.55
CA LEU A 308 -17.83 19.57 -17.74
C LEU A 308 -16.37 20.08 -17.79
N LEU A 309 -15.43 19.12 -17.83
CA LEU A 309 -14.56 18.80 -18.99
C LEU A 309 -13.48 17.81 -18.52
N ARG A 310 -13.66 16.51 -18.75
CA ARG A 310 -12.61 15.48 -18.60
C ARG A 310 -12.17 15.02 -20.00
N PRO A 311 -10.86 15.03 -20.33
CA PRO A 311 -10.37 14.33 -21.51
C PRO A 311 -10.57 12.83 -21.33
N ASN A 312 -10.94 12.16 -22.43
CA ASN A 312 -11.21 10.73 -22.51
C ASN A 312 -10.07 9.89 -21.93
N ALA A 313 -10.32 9.25 -20.77
CA ALA A 313 -9.53 8.11 -20.33
C ALA A 313 -9.88 6.92 -21.24
N VAL A 314 -8.89 6.46 -21.99
CA VAL A 314 -8.95 5.20 -22.73
C VAL A 314 -9.17 4.09 -21.70
N ARG A 315 -10.23 3.30 -21.90
CA ARG A 315 -10.47 2.07 -21.14
C ARG A 315 -9.32 1.10 -21.40
N VAL A 316 -8.51 0.84 -20.37
CA VAL A 316 -7.58 -0.28 -20.35
C VAL A 316 -8.29 -1.44 -19.65
N PRO A 317 -8.52 -2.58 -20.32
CA PRO A 317 -8.98 -3.78 -19.65
C PRO A 317 -7.75 -4.47 -19.05
N ASN A 318 -7.52 -4.27 -17.75
CA ASN A 318 -6.93 -5.24 -16.82
C ASN A 318 -7.01 -4.72 -15.38
#